data_AF-A0A261XT89-F1
#
_entry.id   AF-A0A261XT89-F1
#
_cell.length_a   1.000
_cell.length_b   1.000
_cell.length_c   1.000
_cell.angle_alpha   90.00
_cell.angle_beta   90.00
_cell.angle_gamma   90.00
#
_symmetry.space_group_name_H-M   'P 1'
#
loop_
_entity.id
_entity.type
_entity.pdbx_description
1 polymer ?
#
loop_
_entity_poly.entity_id
_entity_poly.type
_entity_poly.pdbx_seq_one_letter_code
_entity_poly.pdbx_strand_id
1 'polypeptide(L)'
;MSHIESKLVVFLQEPNPEEKIKTGRIKELTGNDAIYTRDMYRAPRVMKVKCKLVIVCNNAMEIPDMDAAFRRRLVVVPFMSTFVDEDEYEEKAANIQHCYMLDPDMEDKVLGYKDVFLKMLIDEYQEFKKYGLEIPDIIRKKTREYISSNNYGLKFIQEHIRSCEGTSILVSDVYDAFKDWFKSAYPGKRIPD
;
A
#
# COMPACT_ATOMS: atom_id res chain seq x y z
N MET A 1 19.95 5.03 -6.71
CA MET A 1 19.53 3.86 -7.51
C MET A 1 20.41 2.63 -7.34
N SER A 2 21.57 2.71 -6.67
CA SER A 2 22.36 1.53 -6.32
C SER A 2 21.62 0.52 -5.43
N HIS A 3 20.68 0.99 -4.59
CA HIS A 3 19.95 0.13 -3.64
C HIS A 3 18.93 -0.82 -4.25
N ILE A 4 18.56 -0.65 -5.53
CA ILE A 4 17.58 -1.51 -6.24
C ILE A 4 18.23 -2.44 -7.26
N GLU A 5 19.48 -2.16 -7.64
CA GLU A 5 20.20 -2.94 -8.65
C GLU A 5 20.49 -4.34 -8.13
N SER A 6 20.16 -5.35 -8.93
CA SER A 6 20.34 -6.77 -8.58
C SER A 6 19.63 -7.22 -7.30
N LYS A 7 18.56 -6.52 -6.88
CA LYS A 7 17.70 -6.92 -5.77
C LYS A 7 16.39 -7.54 -6.28
N LEU A 8 15.92 -8.56 -5.58
CA LEU A 8 14.62 -9.21 -5.85
C LEU A 8 13.50 -8.63 -5.00
N VAL A 9 13.82 -8.11 -3.81
CA VAL A 9 12.87 -7.46 -2.89
C VAL A 9 13.53 -6.21 -2.33
N VAL A 10 12.77 -5.12 -2.24
CA VAL A 10 13.20 -3.84 -1.67
C VAL A 10 12.15 -3.41 -0.65
N PHE A 11 12.61 -3.20 0.58
CA PHE A 11 11.78 -2.69 1.67
C PHE A 11 11.99 -1.18 1.84
N LEU A 12 10.90 -0.44 1.92
CA LEU A 12 10.86 0.95 2.37
C LEU A 12 10.15 0.95 3.73
N GLN A 13 10.84 1.35 4.78
CA GLN A 13 10.30 1.36 6.14
C GLN A 13 9.99 2.78 6.56
N GLU A 14 8.82 2.97 7.15
CA GLU A 14 8.34 4.21 7.77
C GLU A 14 8.58 5.48 6.93
N PRO A 15 8.09 5.49 5.67
CA PRO A 15 8.14 6.70 4.88
C PRO A 15 7.34 7.81 5.56
N ASN A 16 7.81 9.04 5.44
CA ASN A 16 7.14 10.19 6.03
C ASN A 16 5.69 10.29 5.49
N PRO A 17 4.65 10.28 6.35
CA PRO A 17 3.26 10.33 5.91
C PRO A 17 2.90 11.57 5.09
N GLU A 18 3.65 12.66 5.25
CA GLU A 18 3.47 13.90 4.48
C GLU A 18 4.03 13.79 3.05
N GLU A 19 4.87 12.79 2.79
CA GLU A 19 5.37 12.53 1.44
C GLU A 19 4.28 11.88 0.58
N LYS A 20 4.24 12.33 -0.68
CA LYS A 20 3.31 11.78 -1.67
C LYS A 20 4.02 10.76 -2.54
N ILE A 21 3.36 9.62 -2.75
CA ILE A 21 3.87 8.62 -3.69
C ILE A 21 3.74 9.19 -5.12
N LYS A 22 4.88 9.27 -5.81
CA LYS A 22 4.94 9.62 -7.23
C LYS A 22 4.56 8.38 -8.06
N THR A 23 3.31 8.28 -8.46
CA THR A 23 2.76 7.11 -9.20
C THR A 23 3.58 6.76 -10.45
N GLY A 24 4.09 7.75 -11.19
CA GLY A 24 4.97 7.53 -12.34
C GLY A 24 6.26 6.78 -12.00
N ARG A 25 6.94 7.16 -10.91
CA ARG A 25 8.17 6.47 -10.45
C ARG A 25 7.91 5.04 -10.03
N ILE A 26 6.81 4.79 -9.33
CA ILE A 26 6.44 3.42 -8.93
C ILE A 26 6.11 2.56 -10.15
N LYS A 27 5.43 3.12 -11.18
CA LYS A 27 5.18 2.40 -12.43
C LYS A 27 6.47 2.04 -13.14
N GLU A 28 7.45 2.96 -13.21
CA GLU A 28 8.78 2.67 -13.75
C GLU A 28 9.45 1.51 -12.98
N LEU A 29 9.38 1.52 -11.65
CA LEU A 29 10.01 0.50 -10.81
C LEU A 29 9.28 -0.86 -10.84
N THR A 30 7.96 -0.87 -11.03
CA THR A 30 7.13 -2.09 -10.98
C THR A 30 6.75 -2.62 -12.36
N GLY A 31 7.04 -1.86 -13.42
CA GLY A 31 6.61 -2.13 -14.80
C GLY A 31 7.41 -3.22 -15.53
N ASN A 32 8.46 -3.78 -14.92
CA ASN A 32 9.46 -4.66 -15.56
C ASN A 32 10.21 -4.00 -16.74
N ASP A 33 10.11 -2.68 -16.88
CA ASP A 33 10.79 -1.91 -17.92
C ASP A 33 12.24 -1.59 -17.53
N ALA A 34 13.03 -1.24 -18.54
CA ALA A 34 14.38 -0.77 -18.34
C ALA A 34 14.35 0.71 -17.96
N ILE A 35 15.01 1.05 -16.84
CA ILE A 35 15.13 2.41 -16.35
C ILE A 35 16.51 2.98 -16.65
N TYR A 36 16.56 4.27 -16.96
CA TYR A 36 17.80 5.01 -17.09
C TYR A 36 18.26 5.50 -15.73
N THR A 37 19.49 5.15 -15.35
CA THR A 37 20.14 5.63 -14.13
C THR A 37 21.43 6.37 -14.44
N ARG A 38 21.78 7.35 -13.60
CA ARG A 38 23.07 8.04 -13.61
C ARG A 38 23.61 8.05 -12.19
N ASP A 39 24.61 7.21 -11.95
CA ASP A 39 25.30 7.23 -10.67
C ASP A 39 26.27 8.42 -10.62
N MET A 40 26.60 8.87 -9.41
CA MET A 40 27.64 9.88 -9.24
C MET A 40 28.97 9.37 -9.83
N TYR A 41 29.67 10.24 -10.56
CA TYR A 41 30.97 9.95 -11.17
C TYR A 41 30.99 8.76 -12.15
N ARG A 42 29.85 8.36 -12.70
CA ARG A 42 29.77 7.31 -13.74
C ARG A 42 28.93 7.75 -14.92
N ALA A 43 29.19 7.14 -16.08
CA ALA A 43 28.37 7.33 -17.26
C ALA A 43 26.93 6.82 -17.02
N PRO A 44 25.90 7.45 -17.63
CA PRO A 44 24.54 6.94 -17.60
C PRO A 44 24.47 5.50 -18.11
N ARG A 45 23.62 4.68 -17.49
CA ARG A 45 23.35 3.30 -17.96
C ARG A 45 21.86 2.99 -17.90
N VAL A 46 21.48 1.96 -18.65
CA VAL A 46 20.16 1.35 -18.62
C VAL A 46 20.21 0.12 -17.71
N MET A 47 19.26 -0.01 -16.78
CA MET A 47 19.11 -1.21 -15.95
C MET A 47 17.67 -1.72 -16.00
N LYS A 48 17.48 -3.05 -15.98
CA LYS A 48 16.15 -3.64 -15.88
C LYS A 48 15.79 -3.85 -14.41
N VAL A 49 14.66 -3.28 -13.98
CA VAL A 49 14.17 -3.47 -12.61
C VAL A 49 13.53 -4.85 -12.48
N LYS A 50 13.96 -5.62 -11.48
CA LYS A 50 13.44 -6.98 -11.19
C LYS A 50 12.90 -7.12 -9.77
N CYS A 51 12.89 -6.05 -8.98
CA CYS A 51 12.52 -6.11 -7.58
C CYS A 51 11.01 -6.03 -7.37
N LYS A 52 10.53 -6.67 -6.30
CA LYS A 52 9.25 -6.38 -5.67
C LYS A 52 9.45 -5.30 -4.61
N LEU A 53 8.66 -4.24 -4.68
CA LEU A 53 8.68 -3.15 -3.71
C LEU A 53 7.69 -3.46 -2.58
N VAL A 54 8.15 -3.38 -1.34
CA VAL A 54 7.35 -3.53 -0.13
C VAL A 54 7.49 -2.26 0.69
N ILE A 55 6.38 -1.63 1.03
CA ILE A 55 6.35 -0.45 1.91
C ILE A 55 5.75 -0.90 3.24
N VAL A 56 6.52 -0.74 4.31
CA VAL A 56 6.11 -1.05 5.67
C VAL A 56 5.88 0.27 6.38
N CYS A 57 4.65 0.53 6.83
CA CYS A 57 4.28 1.78 7.46
C CYS A 57 3.08 1.58 8.39
N ASN A 58 3.08 2.31 9.51
CA ASN A 58 1.91 2.38 10.40
C ASN A 58 0.82 3.28 9.82
N ASN A 59 1.22 4.38 9.19
CA ASN A 59 0.34 5.31 8.51
C ASN A 59 0.62 5.26 7.01
N ALA A 60 -0.40 4.90 6.23
CA ALA A 60 -0.25 4.82 4.79
C ALA A 60 -0.19 6.23 4.18
N MET A 61 0.79 6.46 3.30
CA MET A 61 0.97 7.74 2.60
C MET A 61 -0.21 8.07 1.67
N GLU A 62 -0.34 9.34 1.31
CA GLU A 62 -1.26 9.76 0.24
C GLU A 62 -0.71 9.40 -1.14
N ILE A 63 -1.58 8.88 -2.01
CA ILE A 63 -1.29 8.58 -3.41
C ILE A 63 -2.20 9.44 -4.28
N PRO A 64 -1.78 10.67 -4.63
CA PRO A 64 -2.56 11.51 -5.53
C PRO A 64 -2.66 10.84 -6.91
N ASP A 65 -3.77 11.12 -7.61
CA ASP A 65 -3.96 10.79 -9.03
C ASP A 65 -3.72 9.31 -9.37
N MET A 66 -4.30 8.44 -8.55
CA MET A 66 -4.15 7.00 -8.70
C MET A 66 -4.95 6.47 -9.90
N ASP A 67 -4.27 6.28 -11.03
CA ASP A 67 -4.86 5.72 -12.24
C ASP A 67 -5.14 4.20 -12.15
N ALA A 68 -5.92 3.69 -13.11
CA ALA A 68 -6.27 2.27 -13.16
C ALA A 68 -5.05 1.35 -13.27
N ALA A 69 -3.98 1.80 -13.93
CA ALA A 69 -2.74 1.03 -14.06
C ALA A 69 -2.01 0.88 -12.71
N PHE A 70 -1.94 1.95 -11.91
CA PHE A 70 -1.35 1.91 -10.58
C PHE A 70 -2.20 1.06 -9.63
N ARG A 71 -3.54 1.21 -9.66
CA ARG A 71 -4.46 0.45 -8.80
C ARG A 71 -4.27 -1.07 -8.91
N ARG A 72 -3.97 -1.60 -10.11
CA ARG A 72 -3.71 -3.03 -10.33
C ARG A 72 -2.40 -3.55 -9.71
N ARG A 73 -1.49 -2.65 -9.31
CA ARG A 73 -0.18 -2.98 -8.71
C ARG A 73 -0.18 -2.83 -7.20
N LEU A 74 -1.20 -2.18 -6.63
CA LEU A 74 -1.31 -1.89 -5.21
C LEU A 74 -1.98 -3.05 -4.48
N VAL A 75 -1.33 -3.53 -3.43
CA VAL A 75 -1.87 -4.51 -2.49
C VAL A 75 -1.58 -4.01 -1.09
N VAL A 76 -2.62 -3.86 -0.28
CA VAL A 76 -2.51 -3.42 1.11
C VAL A 76 -2.74 -4.62 2.02
N VAL A 77 -1.68 -5.04 2.70
CA VAL A 77 -1.72 -6.17 3.65
C VAL A 77 -1.82 -5.61 5.06
N PRO A 78 -2.96 -5.80 5.76
CA PRO A 78 -3.09 -5.36 7.15
C PRO A 78 -2.34 -6.34 8.08
N PHE A 79 -1.38 -5.84 8.85
CA PHE A 79 -0.82 -6.58 9.98
C PHE A 79 -1.70 -6.30 11.20
N MET A 80 -2.59 -7.23 11.54
CA MET A 80 -3.60 -7.04 12.59
C MET A 80 -3.18 -7.59 13.95
N SER A 81 -2.15 -8.45 13.97
CA SER A 81 -1.66 -9.05 15.20
C SER A 81 -0.91 -8.03 16.05
N THR A 82 -1.14 -8.07 17.37
CA THR A 82 -0.39 -7.30 18.36
C THR A 82 0.31 -8.29 19.30
N PHE A 83 1.57 -8.00 19.61
CA PHE A 83 2.39 -8.82 20.50
C PHE A 83 2.68 -8.01 21.76
N VAL A 84 2.28 -8.53 22.93
CA VAL A 84 2.33 -7.83 24.22
C VAL A 84 3.02 -8.69 25.29
N ASP A 85 3.50 -8.08 26.36
CA ASP A 85 4.05 -8.81 27.51
C ASP A 85 2.97 -9.61 28.27
N GLU A 86 3.40 -10.40 29.25
CA GLU A 86 2.52 -11.30 30.01
C GLU A 86 1.44 -10.53 30.78
N ASP A 87 1.81 -9.45 31.47
CA ASP A 87 0.90 -8.61 32.25
C ASP A 87 -0.19 -7.98 31.34
N GLU A 88 0.22 -7.41 30.20
CA GLU A 88 -0.71 -6.86 29.23
C GLU A 88 -1.55 -7.93 28.52
N TYR A 89 -1.00 -9.13 28.31
CA TYR A 89 -1.74 -10.23 27.71
C TYR A 89 -2.90 -10.66 28.60
N GLU A 90 -2.66 -10.84 29.90
CA GLU A 90 -3.71 -11.20 30.86
C GLU A 90 -4.84 -10.17 30.91
N GLU A 91 -4.51 -8.88 30.81
CA GLU A 91 -5.49 -7.78 30.80
C GLU A 91 -6.25 -7.66 29.47
N LYS A 92 -5.53 -7.73 28.34
CA LYS A 92 -6.07 -7.34 27.02
C LYS A 92 -6.52 -8.51 26.15
N ALA A 93 -5.99 -9.72 26.34
CA ALA A 93 -6.25 -10.85 25.43
C ALA A 93 -7.72 -11.26 25.38
N ALA A 94 -8.48 -11.04 26.46
CA ALA A 94 -9.91 -11.34 26.48
C ALA A 94 -10.73 -10.39 25.59
N ASN A 95 -10.23 -9.18 25.34
CA ASN A 95 -10.97 -8.09 24.71
C ASN A 95 -10.46 -7.71 23.32
N ILE A 96 -9.26 -8.17 22.93
CA ILE A 96 -8.61 -7.83 21.66
C ILE A 96 -8.38 -9.09 20.84
N GLN A 97 -9.04 -9.18 19.68
CA GLN A 97 -8.75 -10.22 18.70
C GLN A 97 -7.32 -10.06 18.15
N HIS A 98 -6.65 -11.19 17.88
CA HIS A 98 -5.27 -11.22 17.38
C HIS A 98 -4.23 -10.61 18.34
N CYS A 99 -4.49 -10.62 19.64
CA CYS A 99 -3.49 -10.36 20.67
C CYS A 99 -2.73 -11.65 20.99
N TYR A 100 -1.39 -11.59 21.01
CA TYR A 100 -0.51 -12.72 21.28
C TYR A 100 0.57 -12.31 22.29
N MET A 101 1.06 -13.26 23.07
CA MET A 101 2.22 -13.03 23.93
C MET A 101 3.47 -12.78 23.08
N LEU A 102 4.27 -11.81 23.48
CA LEU A 102 5.58 -11.52 22.90
C LEU A 102 6.54 -12.68 23.21
N ASP A 103 7.18 -13.21 22.18
CA ASP A 103 8.27 -14.17 22.31
C ASP A 103 9.60 -13.41 22.15
N PRO A 104 10.38 -13.19 23.23
CA PRO A 104 11.60 -12.40 23.18
C PRO A 104 12.68 -13.04 22.29
N ASP A 105 12.63 -14.36 22.09
CA ASP A 105 13.59 -15.11 21.28
C ASP A 105 13.13 -15.25 19.82
N MET A 106 12.04 -14.59 19.42
CA MET A 106 11.42 -14.78 18.10
C MET A 106 12.39 -14.46 16.94
N GLU A 107 13.23 -13.42 17.09
CA GLU A 107 14.21 -13.06 16.07
C GLU A 107 15.20 -14.20 15.79
N ASP A 108 15.76 -14.79 16.86
CA ASP A 108 16.70 -15.91 16.76
C ASP A 108 16.02 -17.18 16.23
N LYS A 109 14.79 -17.45 16.68
CA LYS A 109 13.98 -18.58 16.18
C LYS A 109 13.73 -18.46 14.68
N VAL A 110 13.32 -17.29 14.19
CA VAL A 110 13.09 -17.03 12.76
C VAL A 110 14.36 -17.26 11.95
N LEU A 111 15.53 -16.85 12.46
CA LEU A 111 16.81 -17.14 11.80
C LEU A 111 17.10 -18.65 11.73
N GLY A 112 16.73 -19.41 12.77
CA GLY A 112 16.80 -20.87 12.78
C GLY A 112 15.85 -21.54 11.77
N TYR A 113 14.72 -20.91 11.46
CA TYR A 113 13.71 -21.46 10.54
C TYR A 113 13.95 -21.12 9.06
N LYS A 114 14.94 -20.29 8.75
CA LYS A 114 15.16 -19.77 7.38
C LYS A 114 15.23 -20.85 6.30
N ASP A 115 15.90 -21.98 6.58
CA ASP A 115 16.12 -23.04 5.58
C ASP A 115 14.83 -23.84 5.34
N VAL A 116 14.09 -24.12 6.42
CA VAL A 116 12.78 -24.78 6.36
C VAL A 116 11.77 -23.88 5.65
N PHE A 117 11.75 -22.58 6.00
CA PHE A 117 10.87 -21.61 5.36
C PHE A 117 11.18 -21.47 3.86
N LEU A 118 12.46 -21.44 3.47
CA LEU A 118 12.84 -21.42 2.06
C LEU A 118 12.37 -22.68 1.32
N LYS A 119 12.47 -23.86 1.94
CA LYS A 119 11.94 -25.11 1.37
C LYS A 119 10.42 -25.02 1.17
N MET A 120 9.68 -24.53 2.16
CA MET A 120 8.23 -24.31 2.04
C MET A 120 7.90 -23.37 0.88
N LEU A 121 8.62 -22.26 0.73
CA LEU A 121 8.41 -21.33 -0.40
C LEU A 121 8.65 -21.99 -1.77
N ILE A 122 9.64 -22.89 -1.88
CA ILE A 122 9.90 -23.63 -3.13
C ILE A 122 8.75 -24.58 -3.46
N ASP A 123 8.17 -25.23 -2.45
CA ASP A 123 7.05 -26.14 -2.61
C ASP A 123 5.77 -25.38 -3.00
N GLU A 124 5.46 -24.32 -2.27
CA GLU A 124 4.34 -23.41 -2.57
C GLU A 124 4.47 -22.78 -3.95
N TYR A 125 5.69 -22.50 -4.42
CA TYR A 125 5.91 -21.97 -5.77
C TYR A 125 5.45 -22.95 -6.87
N GLN A 126 5.50 -24.27 -6.64
CA GLN A 126 4.98 -25.25 -7.60
C GLN A 126 3.46 -25.14 -7.73
N GLU A 127 2.76 -24.92 -6.61
CA GLU A 127 1.31 -24.73 -6.59
C GLU A 127 0.92 -23.37 -7.19
N PHE A 128 1.65 -22.31 -6.83
CA PHE A 128 1.49 -20.98 -7.43
C PHE A 128 1.65 -21.01 -8.96
N LYS A 129 2.58 -21.79 -9.50
CA LYS A 129 2.75 -21.94 -10.96
C LYS A 129 1.53 -22.55 -11.65
N LYS A 130 0.80 -23.44 -10.97
CA LYS A 130 -0.38 -24.12 -11.52
C LYS A 130 -1.66 -23.30 -11.36
N TYR A 131 -1.86 -22.74 -10.17
CA TYR A 131 -3.13 -22.14 -9.77
C TYR A 131 -3.07 -20.61 -9.65
N GLY A 132 -1.89 -20.02 -9.67
CA GLY A 132 -1.69 -18.59 -9.42
C GLY A 132 -1.78 -18.24 -7.94
N LEU A 133 -1.97 -16.95 -7.65
CA LEU A 133 -2.18 -16.44 -6.31
C LEU A 133 -3.59 -15.83 -6.22
N GLU A 134 -4.41 -16.38 -5.33
CA GLU A 134 -5.68 -15.77 -4.98
C GLU A 134 -5.48 -14.80 -3.81
N ILE A 135 -5.88 -13.54 -4.00
CA ILE A 135 -5.77 -12.53 -2.95
C ILE A 135 -6.95 -12.73 -1.97
N PRO A 136 -6.68 -12.90 -0.65
CA PRO A 136 -7.72 -13.00 0.37
C PRO A 136 -8.65 -11.79 0.42
N ASP A 137 -9.92 -12.02 0.77
CA ASP A 137 -10.94 -10.97 0.83
C ASP A 137 -10.60 -9.82 1.77
N ILE A 138 -9.95 -10.11 2.89
CA ILE A 138 -9.50 -9.08 3.84
C ILE A 138 -8.50 -8.12 3.19
N ILE A 139 -7.57 -8.64 2.39
CA ILE A 139 -6.58 -7.85 1.64
C ILE A 139 -7.28 -7.07 0.53
N ARG A 140 -8.22 -7.69 -0.21
CA ARG A 140 -9.00 -6.99 -1.25
C ARG A 140 -9.81 -5.83 -0.65
N LYS A 141 -10.46 -6.05 0.49
CA LYS A 141 -11.23 -5.04 1.23
C LYS A 141 -10.33 -3.90 1.67
N LYS A 142 -9.21 -4.18 2.34
CA LYS A 142 -8.27 -3.15 2.82
C LYS A 142 -7.64 -2.35 1.68
N THR A 143 -7.30 -3.02 0.58
CA THR A 143 -6.80 -2.36 -0.62
C THR A 143 -7.86 -1.41 -1.20
N ARG A 144 -9.13 -1.84 -1.27
CA ARG A 144 -10.23 -0.99 -1.74
C ARG A 144 -10.48 0.21 -0.82
N GLU A 145 -10.50 -0.01 0.50
CA GLU A 145 -10.64 1.05 1.51
C GLU A 145 -9.56 2.12 1.33
N TYR A 146 -8.30 1.69 1.16
CA TYR A 146 -7.19 2.62 0.93
C TYR A 146 -7.27 3.35 -0.42
N ILE A 147 -7.71 2.69 -1.48
CA ILE A 147 -7.97 3.36 -2.77
C ILE A 147 -9.09 4.40 -2.64
N SER A 148 -10.16 4.06 -1.94
CA SER A 148 -11.32 4.94 -1.72
C SER A 148 -10.96 6.14 -0.84
N SER A 149 -10.16 5.95 0.21
CA SER A 149 -9.73 7.04 1.10
C SER A 149 -8.85 8.09 0.39
N ASN A 150 -8.16 7.67 -0.68
CA ASN A 150 -7.38 8.55 -1.56
C ASN A 150 -8.21 9.18 -2.69
N ASN A 151 -9.52 8.91 -2.79
CA ASN A 151 -10.39 9.49 -3.80
C ASN A 151 -11.29 10.58 -3.20
N TYR A 152 -10.82 11.82 -3.27
CA TYR A 152 -11.54 12.98 -2.73
C TYR A 152 -12.91 13.20 -3.36
N GLY A 153 -13.04 12.99 -4.68
CA GLY A 153 -14.32 13.13 -5.37
C GLY A 153 -15.33 12.08 -4.92
N LEU A 154 -14.91 10.82 -4.80
CA LEU A 154 -15.77 9.75 -4.28
C LEU A 154 -16.19 10.03 -2.82
N LYS A 155 -15.25 10.49 -1.99
CA LYS A 155 -15.53 10.88 -0.61
C LYS A 155 -16.59 11.98 -0.55
N PHE A 156 -16.43 13.03 -1.37
CA PHE A 156 -17.42 14.10 -1.46
C PHE A 156 -18.80 13.59 -1.89
N ILE A 157 -18.86 12.78 -2.94
CA ILE A 157 -20.11 12.20 -3.44
C ILE A 157 -20.79 11.38 -2.34
N GLN A 158 -20.06 10.54 -1.61
CA GLN A 158 -20.60 9.69 -0.56
C GLN A 158 -21.10 10.47 0.65
N GLU A 159 -20.45 11.58 1.00
CA GLU A 159 -20.80 12.40 2.16
C GLU A 159 -21.90 13.43 1.87
N HIS A 160 -21.93 13.99 0.66
CA HIS A 160 -22.74 15.17 0.33
C HIS A 160 -23.81 14.93 -0.75
N ILE A 161 -23.81 13.78 -1.43
CA ILE A 161 -24.77 13.49 -2.50
C ILE A 161 -25.58 12.24 -2.15
N ARG A 162 -26.91 12.34 -2.32
CA ARG A 162 -27.84 11.21 -2.16
C ARG A 162 -28.73 11.09 -3.40
N SER A 163 -29.04 9.85 -3.77
CA SER A 163 -29.97 9.57 -4.87
C SER A 163 -31.40 9.80 -4.40
N CYS A 164 -32.14 10.64 -5.12
CA CYS A 164 -33.56 10.92 -4.89
C CYS A 164 -34.32 10.81 -6.21
N GLU A 165 -35.39 10.02 -6.24
CA GLU A 165 -36.22 9.86 -7.44
C GLU A 165 -36.84 11.19 -7.89
N GLY A 166 -36.93 11.40 -9.21
CA GLY A 166 -37.52 12.60 -9.80
C GLY A 166 -36.67 13.88 -9.67
N THR A 167 -35.44 13.77 -9.14
CA THR A 167 -34.52 14.91 -9.02
C THR A 167 -33.31 14.75 -9.93
N SER A 168 -32.80 15.86 -10.42
CA SER A 168 -31.55 15.94 -11.18
C SER A 168 -30.78 17.17 -10.75
N ILE A 169 -29.46 17.06 -10.68
CA ILE A 169 -28.55 18.17 -10.39
C ILE A 169 -27.55 18.28 -11.54
N LEU A 170 -27.15 19.52 -11.86
CA LEU A 170 -26.13 19.72 -12.88
C LEU A 170 -24.77 19.27 -12.35
N VAL A 171 -23.98 18.64 -13.20
CA VAL A 171 -22.62 18.23 -12.87
C VAL A 171 -21.75 19.45 -12.52
N SER A 172 -22.01 20.61 -13.14
CA SER A 172 -21.36 21.88 -12.81
C SER A 172 -21.57 22.26 -11.35
N ASP A 173 -22.80 22.18 -10.86
CA ASP A 173 -23.17 22.61 -9.50
C ASP A 173 -22.53 21.68 -8.47
N VAL A 174 -22.49 20.38 -8.78
CA VAL A 174 -21.77 19.37 -7.99
C VAL A 174 -20.28 19.68 -7.93
N TYR A 175 -19.67 20.03 -9.06
CA TYR A 175 -18.25 20.34 -9.13
C TYR A 175 -17.90 21.64 -8.40
N ASP A 176 -18.76 22.66 -8.48
CA ASP A 176 -18.61 23.90 -7.73
C ASP A 176 -18.68 23.64 -6.21
N ALA A 177 -19.69 22.89 -5.76
CA ALA A 177 -19.81 22.47 -4.38
C ALA A 177 -18.60 21.63 -3.91
N PHE A 178 -18.09 20.74 -4.77
CA PHE A 178 -16.88 19.95 -4.50
C PHE A 178 -15.66 20.85 -4.30
N LYS A 179 -15.44 21.85 -5.17
CA LYS A 179 -14.30 22.78 -5.05
C LYS A 179 -14.33 23.55 -3.75
N ASP A 180 -15.51 24.01 -3.34
CA ASP A 180 -15.68 24.77 -2.10
C ASP A 180 -15.47 23.91 -0.86
N TRP A 181 -16.06 22.70 -0.86
CA TRP A 181 -15.79 21.71 0.18
C TRP A 181 -14.30 21.35 0.26
N PHE A 182 -13.64 21.10 -0.87
CA PHE A 182 -12.24 20.68 -0.90
C PHE A 182 -11.31 21.75 -0.35
N LYS A 183 -11.52 23.02 -0.71
CA LYS A 183 -10.75 24.16 -0.17
C LYS A 183 -10.90 24.30 1.34
N SER A 184 -12.10 24.05 1.86
CA SER A 184 -12.39 24.12 3.29
C SER A 184 -11.80 22.93 4.06
N ALA A 185 -12.00 21.72 3.55
CA ALA A 185 -11.55 20.47 4.20
C ALA A 185 -10.04 20.23 4.07
N TYR A 186 -9.41 20.73 3.01
CA TYR A 186 -7.99 20.53 2.70
C TYR A 186 -7.29 21.85 2.32
N PRO A 187 -7.11 22.79 3.27
CA PRO A 187 -6.48 24.07 2.99
C PRO A 187 -5.09 23.92 2.37
N GLY A 188 -4.80 24.70 1.31
CA GLY A 188 -3.50 24.71 0.65
C GLY A 188 -3.23 23.54 -0.30
N LYS A 189 -4.12 22.54 -0.40
CA LYS A 189 -4.01 21.50 -1.44
C LYS A 189 -4.58 22.01 -2.76
N ARG A 190 -3.91 21.68 -3.87
CA ARG A 190 -4.46 21.89 -5.21
C ARG A 190 -5.72 21.03 -5.37
N ILE A 191 -6.78 21.64 -5.89
CA ILE A 191 -8.02 20.94 -6.22
C ILE A 191 -7.68 19.82 -7.22
N PRO A 192 -8.07 18.57 -6.94
CA PRO A 192 -7.90 17.45 -7.88
C PRO A 192 -8.67 17.75 -9.17
N ASP A 193 -8.04 17.46 -10.31
CA ASP A 193 -8.64 17.64 -11.63
C ASP A 193 -9.79 16.63 -11.88
#